data_AF-A0AAV5TBN3-F1
#
_entry.id   AF-A0AAV5TBN3-F1
#
_cell.length_a   1.000
_cell.length_b   1.000
_cell.length_c   1.000
_cell.angle_alpha   90.00
_cell.angle_beta   90.00
_cell.angle_gamma   90.00
#
_symmetry.space_group_name_H-M   'P 1'
#
loop_
_entity.id
_entity.type
_entity.pdbx_description
1 polymer ?
#
loop_
_entity_poly.entity_id
_entity_poly.type
_entity_poly.pdbx_seq_one_letter_code
_entity_poly.pdbx_strand_id
1 'polypeptide(L)'
;IWVTLIALNAPLYAACFIHRHQIIVPHGSWFKLNRYVHYASLVVITTPCLTYGCSYYQLSCEWAIVIIPLMQCIYRSPWIR
;
A
#
# COMPACT_ATOMS: atom_id res chain seq x y z
N ILE A 1 10.53 0.42 4.85
CA ILE A 1 9.30 0.88 5.53
C ILE A 1 8.92 2.31 5.12
N TRP A 2 9.79 3.31 5.30
CA TRP A 2 9.47 4.70 4.90
C TRP A 2 9.38 4.92 3.39
N VAL A 3 10.33 4.39 2.62
CA VAL A 3 10.32 4.46 1.14
C VAL A 3 9.07 3.80 0.56
N THR A 4 8.63 2.69 1.15
CA THR A 4 7.43 1.95 0.73
C THR A 4 6.14 2.69 1.09
N LEU A 5 6.09 3.36 2.25
CA LEU A 5 4.96 4.23 2.61
C LEU A 5 4.84 5.43 1.65
N ILE A 6 5.96 6.05 1.29
CA ILE A 6 5.97 7.16 0.33
C ILE A 6 5.54 6.65 -1.07
N ALA A 7 6.05 5.49 -1.46
CA ALA A 7 5.70 4.86 -2.74
C ALA A 7 4.24 4.40 -2.82
N LEU A 8 3.57 4.12 -1.71
CA LEU A 8 2.12 3.82 -1.67
C LEU A 8 1.25 5.09 -1.70
N ASN A 9 1.74 6.19 -1.14
CA ASN A 9 1.01 7.45 -1.11
C ASN A 9 1.03 8.18 -2.46
N ALA A 10 2.15 8.16 -3.18
CA ALA A 10 2.26 8.78 -4.50
C ALA A 10 1.18 8.30 -5.53
N PRO A 11 0.91 7.00 -5.69
CA PRO A 11 -0.17 6.49 -6.53
C PRO A 11 -1.55 6.99 -6.10
N LEU A 12 -1.78 7.10 -4.80
CA LEU A 12 -3.03 7.56 -4.20
C LEU A 12 -3.29 9.03 -4.57
N TYR A 13 -2.27 9.88 -4.45
CA TYR A 13 -2.33 11.26 -4.91
C TYR A 13 -2.52 11.37 -6.42
N ALA A 14 -1.84 10.54 -7.21
CA ALA A 14 -2.00 10.52 -8.67
C ALA A 14 -3.44 10.12 -9.08
N ALA A 15 -4.01 9.08 -8.48
CA ALA A 15 -5.39 8.66 -8.74
C ALA A 15 -6.40 9.78 -8.39
N CYS A 16 -6.20 10.44 -7.23
CA CYS A 16 -7.05 11.55 -6.80
C CYS A 16 -6.95 12.76 -7.75
N PHE A 17 -5.73 13.06 -8.22
CA PHE A 17 -5.48 14.11 -9.19
C PHE A 17 -6.17 13.82 -10.53
N ILE A 18 -6.01 12.61 -11.06
CA ILE A 18 -6.67 12.17 -12.30
C ILE A 18 -8.19 12.27 -12.16
N HIS A 19 -8.74 11.77 -11.04
CA HIS A 19 -10.18 11.84 -10.79
C HIS A 19 -10.70 13.29 -10.79
N ARG A 20 -10.04 14.21 -10.07
CA ARG A 20 -10.43 15.63 -10.10
C ARG A 20 -10.23 16.27 -11.47
N HIS A 21 -9.16 15.93 -12.16
CA HIS A 21 -8.87 16.44 -13.50
C HIS A 21 -9.97 16.03 -14.49
N GLN A 22 -10.50 14.80 -14.39
CA GLN A 22 -11.62 14.34 -15.22
C GLN A 22 -12.93 15.11 -15.01
N ILE A 23 -13.17 15.66 -13.81
CA ILE A 23 -14.36 16.46 -13.48
C ILE A 23 -14.28 17.85 -14.13
N ILE A 24 -13.08 18.44 -14.14
CA ILE A 24 -12.86 19.80 -14.66
C ILE A 24 -12.78 19.81 -16.19
N VAL A 25 -12.27 18.73 -16.79
CA VAL A 25 -12.06 18.67 -18.24
C VAL A 25 -13.39 18.56 -19.01
N PRO A 26 -13.69 19.52 -19.91
CA PRO A 26 -14.94 19.55 -20.67
C PRO A 26 -15.08 18.34 -21.60
N HIS A 27 -16.32 17.96 -21.85
CA HIS A 27 -16.67 16.87 -22.77
C HIS A 27 -16.20 17.22 -24.19
N GLY A 28 -15.30 16.42 -24.76
CA GLY A 28 -14.70 16.65 -26.10
C GLY A 28 -13.22 17.05 -26.09
N SER A 29 -12.63 17.29 -24.92
CA SER A 29 -11.18 17.54 -24.81
C SER A 29 -10.38 16.25 -25.00
N TRP A 30 -9.24 16.37 -25.69
CA TRP A 30 -8.25 15.31 -25.91
C TRP A 30 -7.64 14.80 -24.60
N PHE A 31 -7.72 15.61 -23.53
CA PHE A 31 -7.25 15.25 -22.18
C PHE A 31 -8.29 14.45 -21.37
N LYS A 32 -9.47 14.16 -21.92
CA LYS A 32 -10.48 13.35 -21.24
C LYS A 32 -10.13 11.87 -21.38
N LEU A 33 -9.48 11.31 -20.36
CA LEU A 33 -9.15 9.89 -20.29
C LEU A 33 -10.41 9.02 -20.51
N ASN A 34 -10.28 8.01 -21.37
CA ASN A 34 -11.35 7.03 -21.61
C ASN A 34 -11.61 6.20 -20.33
N ARG A 35 -12.86 5.78 -20.13
CA ARG A 35 -13.29 5.04 -18.94
C ARG A 35 -12.46 3.78 -18.70
N TYR A 36 -12.10 3.08 -19.78
CA TYR A 36 -11.20 1.92 -19.74
C TYR A 36 -9.81 2.25 -19.18
N VAL A 37 -9.22 3.37 -19.59
CA VAL A 37 -7.88 3.78 -19.12
C VAL A 37 -7.95 4.20 -17.66
N HIS A 38 -9.04 4.82 -17.22
CA HIS A 38 -9.26 5.16 -15.83
C HIS A 38 -9.33 3.90 -14.95
N TYR A 39 -10.14 2.90 -15.32
CA TYR A 39 -10.18 1.62 -14.60
C TYR A 39 -8.84 0.89 -14.64
N ALA A 40 -8.16 0.85 -15.79
CA ALA A 40 -6.84 0.24 -15.90
C ALA A 40 -5.83 0.91 -14.96
N SER A 41 -5.81 2.24 -14.88
CA SER A 41 -4.93 2.97 -13.96
C SER A 41 -5.24 2.67 -12.49
N LEU A 42 -6.51 2.56 -12.13
CA LEU A 42 -6.91 2.20 -10.76
C LEU A 42 -6.47 0.78 -10.40
N VAL A 43 -6.64 -0.18 -11.29
CA VAL A 43 -6.19 -1.57 -11.09
C VAL A 43 -4.67 -1.61 -10.96
N VAL A 44 -3.92 -1.01 -11.88
CA VAL A 44 -2.45 -0.97 -11.85
C VAL A 44 -1.92 -0.33 -10.57
N ILE A 45 -2.62 0.66 -10.01
CA ILE A 45 -2.25 1.31 -8.74
C ILE A 45 -2.61 0.44 -7.53
N THR A 46 -3.80 -0.16 -7.52
CA THR A 46 -4.31 -0.89 -6.35
C THR A 46 -3.71 -2.28 -6.21
N THR A 47 -3.43 -2.98 -7.30
CA THR A 47 -2.81 -4.31 -7.28
C THR A 47 -1.48 -4.36 -6.51
N PRO A 48 -0.47 -3.52 -6.80
CA PRO A 48 0.78 -3.54 -6.05
C PRO A 48 0.57 -3.14 -4.58
N CYS A 49 -0.32 -2.19 -4.29
CA CYS A 49 -0.65 -1.81 -2.91
C CYS A 49 -1.21 -3.01 -2.11
N LEU A 50 -2.13 -3.76 -2.70
CA LEU A 50 -2.72 -4.95 -2.08
C LEU A 50 -1.71 -6.09 -1.95
N THR A 51 -0.96 -6.38 -3.00
CA THR A 51 0.07 -7.43 -2.99
C THR A 51 1.15 -7.12 -1.94
N TYR A 52 1.63 -5.88 -1.87
CA TYR A 52 2.60 -5.47 -0.85
C TYR A 52 2.02 -5.52 0.57
N GLY A 53 0.77 -5.07 0.75
CA GLY A 53 0.07 -5.18 2.03
C GLY A 53 0.00 -6.63 2.49
N CYS A 54 -0.47 -7.54 1.63
CA CYS A 54 -0.54 -8.96 1.91
C CYS A 54 0.82 -9.57 2.25
N SER A 55 1.85 -9.28 1.46
CA SER A 55 3.22 -9.75 1.75
C SER A 55 3.73 -9.25 3.10
N TYR A 56 3.43 -8.00 3.47
CA TYR A 56 3.83 -7.44 4.76
C TYR A 56 3.08 -8.11 5.93
N TYR A 57 1.78 -8.37 5.79
CA TYR A 57 1.00 -9.08 6.80
C TYR A 57 1.51 -10.52 6.98
N GLN A 58 1.81 -11.20 5.88
CA GLN A 58 2.31 -12.57 5.92
C GLN A 58 3.67 -12.65 6.61
N LEU A 59 4.58 -11.73 6.27
CA LEU A 59 5.86 -11.57 6.95
C LEU A 59 5.65 -11.27 8.45
N SER A 60 4.73 -10.36 8.78
CA SER A 60 4.44 -9.98 10.16
C SER A 60 3.91 -11.15 10.99
N CYS A 61 3.13 -12.06 10.40
CA CYS A 61 2.71 -13.30 11.05
C CYS A 61 3.88 -14.25 11.32
N GLU A 62 4.82 -14.39 10.37
CA GLU A 62 6.05 -15.17 10.60
C GLU A 62 6.92 -14.55 11.69
N TRP A 63 7.12 -13.23 11.68
CA TRP A 63 7.83 -12.52 12.74
C TRP A 63 7.12 -12.63 14.08
N ALA A 64 5.79 -12.62 14.13
CA ALA A 64 5.03 -12.80 15.37
C ALA A 64 5.27 -14.19 15.98
N ILE A 65 5.32 -15.25 15.16
CA ILE A 65 5.61 -16.61 15.61
C ILE A 65 7.03 -16.74 16.16
N VAL A 66 8.00 -15.98 15.65
CA VAL A 66 9.40 -16.03 16.12
C VAL A 66 9.64 -15.10 17.32
N ILE A 67 9.10 -13.88 17.30
CA ILE A 67 9.37 -12.86 18.33
C ILE A 67 8.61 -13.13 19.62
N ILE A 68 7.37 -13.63 19.57
CA ILE A 68 6.60 -13.93 20.79
C ILE A 68 7.30 -14.98 21.68
N PRO A 69 7.73 -16.15 21.19
CA PRO A 69 8.46 -17.11 22.01
C PRO A 69 9.87 -16.62 22.39
N LEU A 70 10.53 -15.81 21.55
CA LEU A 70 11.81 -15.18 21.88
C LEU A 70 11.65 -14.18 23.04
N MET A 71 10.63 -13.32 23.01
CA MET A 71 10.32 -12.40 24.10
C MET A 71 9.91 -13.15 25.37
N GLN A 72 9.16 -14.27 25.26
CA GLN A 72 8.87 -15.11 26.41
C GLN A 72 10.12 -15.78 26.99
N CYS A 73 11.09 -16.19 26.17
CA CYS A 73 12.39 -16.70 26.66
C CYS A 73 13.25 -15.63 27.33
N ILE A 74 13.26 -14.41 26.77
CA ILE A 74 14.00 -13.28 27.35
C ILE A 74 13.38 -12.84 28.67
N TYR A 75 12.05 -12.72 28.74
CA TYR A 75 11.34 -12.31 29.95
C TYR A 75 11.36 -13.37 31.06
N ARG A 76 11.54 -14.65 30.70
CA ARG A 76 11.64 -15.78 31.64
C ARG A 76 13.07 -16.11 32.07
N SER A 77 14.07 -15.41 31.53
CA SER A 77 15.46 -15.62 31.94
C SER A 77 15.73 -15.00 33.32
N PRO A 78 16.22 -15.76 34.31
CA PRO A 78 16.39 -15.31 35.70
C PRO A 78 17.53 -14.30 35.92
N TRP A 79 18.21 -13.87 34.86
CA TRP A 79 19.36 -12.95 34.92
C TRP A 79 18.97 -11.47 34.88
N ILE A 80 17.68 -11.15 34.71
CA ILE A 80 17.13 -9.79 34.80
C ILE A 80 16.27 -9.72 36.07
N ARG A 81 16.91 -9.77 37.22
CA ARG A 81 16.38 -9.26 38.49
C ARG A 81 17.52 -8.67 39.30
#